data_AF-A0A1H3QRR4-F1
#
_entry.id   AF-A0A1H3QRR4-F1
#
_cell.length_a   1.000
_cell.length_b   1.000
_cell.length_c   1.000
_cell.angle_alpha   90.00
_cell.angle_beta   90.00
_cell.angle_gamma   90.00
#
_symmetry.space_group_name_H-M   'P 1'
#
loop_
_entity.id
_entity.type
_entity.pdbx_description
1 polymer ?
#
loop_
_entity_poly.entity_id
_entity_poly.type
_entity_poly.pdbx_seq_one_letter_code
_entity_poly.pdbx_strand_id
1 'polypeptide(L)'
;MSQTTASIADDALDLLRATHERINHMRVLFNSINKDMKHGKSRDIEELANLGSFLGYDWANYVDCEVEKMQKALVAAEVAK
;
A
#
# COMPACT_ATOMS: atom_id res chain seq x y z
N MET A 1 23.38 -14.13 2.91
CA MET A 1 22.62 -15.40 2.94
C MET A 1 21.67 -15.37 1.75
N SER A 2 21.67 -16.40 0.90
CA SER A 2 20.78 -16.47 -0.27
C SER A 2 19.33 -16.54 0.22
N GLN A 3 18.49 -15.57 -0.15
CA GLN A 3 17.04 -15.68 0.03
C GLN A 3 16.54 -16.83 -0.85
N THR A 4 15.80 -17.76 -0.24
CA THR A 4 15.12 -18.82 -0.98
C THR A 4 13.86 -18.27 -1.63
N THR A 5 13.42 -18.86 -2.75
CA THR A 5 12.17 -18.49 -3.44
C THR A 5 10.96 -18.49 -2.51
N ALA A 6 10.95 -19.33 -1.46
CA ALA A 6 9.93 -19.33 -0.41
C ALA A 6 9.87 -18.00 0.36
N SER A 7 11.01 -17.42 0.73
CA SER A 7 11.07 -16.12 1.42
C SER A 7 10.54 -14.98 0.55
N ILE A 8 10.74 -15.04 -0.77
CA ILE A 8 10.20 -14.03 -1.70
C ILE A 8 8.68 -14.15 -1.81
N ALA A 9 8.15 -15.38 -1.83
CA ALA A 9 6.72 -15.61 -1.85
C ALA A 9 6.04 -15.14 -0.54
N ASP A 10 6.69 -15.36 0.61
CA ASP A 10 6.21 -14.86 1.90
C ASP A 10 6.18 -13.32 1.93
N ASP A 11 7.26 -12.66 1.49
CA ASP A 11 7.32 -11.19 1.38
C ASP A 11 6.20 -10.63 0.47
N ALA A 12 5.92 -11.30 -0.65
CA ALA A 12 4.84 -10.92 -1.55
C ALA A 12 3.44 -11.08 -0.91
N LEU A 13 3.21 -12.16 -0.17
CA LEU A 13 1.97 -12.36 0.58
C LEU A 13 1.77 -11.31 1.65
N ASP A 14 2.84 -10.91 2.35
CA ASP A 14 2.77 -9.86 3.36
C ASP A 14 2.51 -8.49 2.75
N LEU A 15 3.11 -8.17 1.60
CA LEU A 15 2.80 -6.96 0.85
C LEU A 15 1.32 -6.93 0.41
N LEU A 16 0.77 -8.06 -0.04
CA LEU A 16 -0.65 -8.17 -0.43
C LEU A 16 -1.59 -7.99 0.78
N ARG A 17 -1.25 -8.58 1.93
CA ARG A 17 -2.02 -8.40 3.18
C ARG A 17 -2.03 -6.93 3.61
N ALA A 18 -0.87 -6.29 3.64
CA ALA A 18 -0.75 -4.88 3.98
C ALA A 18 -1.47 -3.98 2.96
N THR A 19 -1.43 -4.33 1.67
CA THR A 19 -2.19 -3.63 0.61
C THR A 19 -3.69 -3.72 0.84
N HIS A 20 -4.20 -4.90 1.21
CA HIS A 20 -5.61 -5.09 1.52
C HIS A 20 -6.06 -4.23 2.72
N GLU A 21 -5.24 -4.12 3.76
CA GLU A 21 -5.49 -3.21 4.88
C GLU A 21 -5.49 -1.74 4.43
N ARG A 22 -4.53 -1.33 3.60
CA ARG A 22 -4.48 0.03 3.07
C ARG A 22 -5.70 0.37 2.20
N ILE A 23 -6.18 -0.56 1.37
CA ILE A 23 -7.43 -0.40 0.60
C ILE A 23 -8.62 -0.20 1.55
N ASN A 24 -8.69 -0.92 2.66
CA ASN A 24 -9.73 -0.73 3.66
C ASN A 24 -9.65 0.65 4.33
N HIS A 25 -8.45 1.16 4.62
CA HIS A 25 -8.27 2.53 5.12
C HIS A 25 -8.76 3.57 4.10
N MET A 26 -8.40 3.42 2.82
CA MET A 26 -8.90 4.31 1.76
C MET A 26 -10.43 4.28 1.66
N ARG A 27 -11.03 3.08 1.74
CA ARG A 27 -12.49 2.93 1.75
C ARG A 27 -13.14 3.68 2.92
N VAL A 28 -12.56 3.59 4.12
CA VAL A 28 -13.06 4.32 5.30
C VAL A 28 -12.92 5.83 5.09
N LEU A 29 -11.79 6.30 4.57
CA LEU A 29 -11.56 7.71 4.29
C LEU A 29 -12.56 8.30 3.29
N PHE A 30 -12.80 7.61 2.17
CA PHE A 30 -13.80 8.04 1.19
C PHE A 30 -15.22 8.05 1.78
N ASN A 31 -15.55 7.10 2.66
CA ASN A 31 -16.81 7.13 3.38
C ASN A 31 -16.92 8.33 4.33
N SER A 32 -15.83 8.73 4.97
CA SER A 32 -15.79 9.94 5.82
C SER A 32 -16.01 11.20 5.00
N ILE A 33 -15.36 11.33 3.83
CA ILE A 33 -15.58 12.45 2.90
C ILE A 33 -17.06 12.51 2.48
N ASN A 34 -17.63 11.38 2.05
CA ASN A 34 -19.03 11.31 1.66
C ASN A 34 -20.00 11.66 2.81
N LYS A 35 -19.66 11.32 4.05
CA LYS A 35 -20.45 11.68 5.23
C LYS A 35 -20.35 13.17 5.54
N ASP A 36 -19.17 13.76 5.46
CA ASP A 36 -18.96 15.19 5.70
C ASP A 36 -19.68 16.04 4.65
N MET A 37 -19.63 15.63 3.38
CA MET A 37 -20.42 16.23 2.30
C MET A 37 -21.92 16.23 2.59
N LYS A 38 -22.45 15.14 3.14
CA LYS A 38 -23.89 14.97 3.38
C LYS A 38 -24.38 15.67 4.65
N HIS A 39 -23.55 15.70 5.70
CA HIS A 39 -24.01 16.05 7.04
C HIS A 39 -23.11 17.07 7.75
N GLY A 40 -21.83 17.12 7.42
CA GLY A 40 -20.83 17.99 8.07
C GLY A 40 -20.66 19.37 7.42
N LYS A 41 -21.47 19.69 6.40
CA LYS A 41 -21.42 20.96 5.64
C LYS A 41 -20.07 21.18 4.94
N SER A 42 -19.43 20.09 4.51
CA SER A 42 -18.16 20.14 3.77
C SER A 42 -17.01 20.78 4.55
N ARG A 43 -17.03 20.69 5.89
CA ARG A 43 -16.06 21.33 6.77
C ARG A 43 -14.67 20.68 6.65
N ASP A 44 -14.63 19.36 6.57
CA ASP A 44 -13.41 18.58 6.73
C ASP A 44 -12.95 17.93 5.42
N ILE A 45 -13.67 18.15 4.30
CA ILE A 45 -13.38 17.51 3.01
C ILE A 45 -11.96 17.76 2.54
N GLU A 46 -11.47 18.99 2.62
CA GLU A 46 -10.12 19.34 2.14
C GLU A 46 -9.04 18.62 2.94
N GLU A 47 -9.17 18.60 4.26
CA GLU A 47 -8.24 17.90 5.15
C GLU A 47 -8.27 16.39 4.92
N LEU A 48 -9.47 15.81 4.78
CA LEU A 48 -9.63 14.38 4.46
C LEU A 48 -9.09 14.03 3.07
N ALA A 49 -9.26 14.90 2.06
CA ALA A 49 -8.72 14.70 0.73
C ALA A 49 -7.19 14.79 0.73
N ASN A 50 -6.61 15.75 1.45
CA ASN A 50 -5.17 15.88 1.64
C ASN A 50 -4.58 14.66 2.34
N LEU A 51 -5.25 14.15 3.39
CA LEU A 51 -4.88 12.89 4.03
C LEU A 51 -4.89 11.73 3.03
N GLY A 52 -5.91 11.65 2.17
CA GLY A 52 -6.00 10.63 1.14
C GLY A 52 -4.88 10.70 0.12
N SER A 53 -4.54 11.91 -0.33
CA SER A 53 -3.41 12.17 -1.23
C SER A 53 -2.08 11.72 -0.61
N PHE A 54 -1.82 12.11 0.64
CA PHE A 54 -0.62 11.70 1.37
C PHE A 54 -0.54 10.17 1.53
N LEU A 55 -1.61 9.53 2.00
CA LEU A 55 -1.64 8.08 2.22
C LEU A 55 -1.51 7.29 0.92
N GLY A 56 -2.03 7.82 -0.19
CA GLY A 56 -1.90 7.23 -1.52
C GLY A 56 -0.46 7.32 -2.04
N TYR A 57 0.15 8.50 -1.92
CA TYR A 57 1.55 8.71 -2.31
C TYR A 57 2.52 7.84 -1.51
N ASP A 58 2.39 7.87 -0.18
CA ASP A 58 3.19 7.05 0.73
C ASP A 58 3.11 5.56 0.39
N TRP A 59 1.88 5.05 0.17
CA TRP A 59 1.70 3.65 -0.17
C TRP A 59 2.25 3.27 -1.54
N ALA A 60 2.09 4.14 -2.55
CA ALA A 60 2.65 3.89 -3.87
C ALA A 60 4.17 3.76 -3.81
N ASN A 61 4.86 4.68 -3.11
CA ASN A 61 6.31 4.60 -2.94
C ASN A 61 6.74 3.33 -2.20
N TYR A 62 6.03 2.95 -1.14
CA TYR A 62 6.33 1.74 -0.39
C TYR A 62 6.20 0.48 -1.27
N VAL A 63 5.11 0.38 -2.04
CA VAL A 63 4.89 -0.74 -2.97
C VAL A 63 6.00 -0.81 -4.02
N ASP A 64 6.36 0.32 -4.63
CA ASP A 64 7.44 0.37 -5.63
C ASP A 64 8.77 -0.11 -5.05
N CYS A 65 9.12 0.32 -3.83
CA CYS A 65 10.33 -0.14 -3.14
C CYS A 65 10.33 -1.65 -2.84
N GLU A 66 9.22 -2.20 -2.32
CA GLU A 66 9.15 -3.63 -2.02
C GLU A 66 9.13 -4.48 -3.29
N VAL A 67 8.49 -4.02 -4.36
CA VAL A 67 8.54 -4.67 -5.69
C VAL A 67 9.98 -4.69 -6.21
N GLU A 68 10.70 -3.57 -6.15
CA GLU A 68 12.10 -3.52 -6.60
C GLU A 68 13.00 -4.48 -5.79
N LYS A 69 12.81 -4.53 -4.47
CA LYS A 69 13.53 -5.42 -3.57
C LYS A 69 13.27 -6.90 -3.89
N MET A 70 12.01 -7.30 -4.02
CA MET A 70 11.64 -8.67 -4.36
C MET A 70 12.11 -9.06 -5.76
N GLN A 71 12.07 -8.15 -6.74
CA GLN A 71 12.57 -8.41 -8.08
C GLN A 71 14.09 -8.68 -8.08
N LYS A 72 14.87 -7.90 -7.32
CA LYS A 72 16.31 -8.14 -7.14
C LYS A 72 16.58 -9.49 -6.47
N ALA A 73 15.79 -9.84 -5.45
CA ALA A 73 15.89 -11.13 -4.77
C ALA A 73 15.59 -12.30 -5.72
N LEU A 74 14.56 -12.15 -6.57
CA LEU A 74 14.18 -13.15 -7.56
C LEU A 74 15.30 -13.38 -8.58
N VAL A 75 15.86 -12.31 -9.15
CA VAL A 75 16.99 -12.40 -10.09
C VAL A 75 18.19 -13.10 -9.44
N ALA A 76 18.50 -12.77 -8.18
CA ALA A 76 19.59 -13.43 -7.46
C ALA A 76 19.34 -14.93 -7.24
N ALA A 77 18.10 -15.32 -6.92
CA ALA A 77 17.70 -16.71 -6.76
C ALA A 77 17.75 -17.49 -8.08
N GLU A 78 17.36 -16.86 -9.19
CA GLU A 78 17.43 -17.45 -10.54
C GLU A 78 18.86 -17.66 -11.03
N VAL A 79 19.77 -16.73 -10.75
CA VAL A 79 21.19 -16.86 -11.10
C VAL A 79 21.92 -17.91 -10.25
N ALA A 80 21.47 -18.11 -9.01
CA ALA A 80 22.05 -19.10 -8.10
C ALA A 80 21.61 -20.55 -8.38
N LYS A 81 20.67 -20.75 -9.32
CA LYS A 81 20.16 -22.05 -9.74
C LYS A 81 21.01 -22.66 -10.85
#